data_AF-A0A524HM12-F1
#
_entry.id   AF-A0A524HM12-F1
#
_cell.length_a   1.000
_cell.length_b   1.000
_cell.length_c   1.000
_cell.angle_alpha   90.00
_cell.angle_beta   90.00
_cell.angle_gamma   90.00
#
_symmetry.space_group_name_H-M   'P 1'
#
loop_
_entity.id
_entity.type
_entity.pdbx_description
1 polymer ?
#
loop_
_entity_poly.entity_id
_entity_poly.type
_entity_poly.pdbx_seq_one_letter_code
_entity_poly.pdbx_strand_id
1 'polypeptide(L)' 'VIRTKCPIKRVDGSYVKFDSNAAVMIDGEGNPIGTRIFGAVARELREKNFMKIVSLASEVV' A
#
# COMPACT_ATOMS: atom_id res chain seq x y z
N VAL A 1 0.90 -6.56 -0.40
CA VAL A 1 -0.38 -6.19 -1.07
C VAL A 1 -0.65 -4.73 -0.77
N ILE A 2 -0.93 -3.92 -1.78
CA ILE A 2 -1.09 -2.46 -1.65
C ILE A 2 -2.55 -2.00 -1.70
N ARG A 3 -3.40 -2.72 -2.43
CA ARG A 3 -4.84 -2.47 -2.57
C ARG A 3 -5.57 -3.79 -2.41
N THR A 4 -6.67 -3.76 -1.68
CA THR A 4 -7.55 -4.90 -1.51
C THR A 4 -9.01 -4.48 -1.70
N LYS A 5 -9.77 -5.35 -2.38
CA LYS A 5 -11.21 -5.22 -2.58
C LYS A 5 -11.99 -5.58 -1.32
N CYS A 6 -11.34 -6.31 -0.40
CA CYS A 6 -11.89 -6.58 0.91
C CYS A 6 -11.83 -5.30 1.75
N PRO A 7 -12.92 -4.90 2.42
CA PRO A 7 -12.90 -3.73 3.29
C PRO A 7 -11.97 -3.98 4.48
N ILE A 8 -11.04 -3.06 4.70
CA ILE A 8 -10.13 -3.04 5.84
C ILE A 8 -10.65 -2.02 6.86
N LYS A 9 -10.73 -2.45 8.12
CA LYS A 9 -11.18 -1.61 9.23
C LYS A 9 -9.97 -0.91 9.83
N ARG A 10 -9.99 0.42 9.85
CA ARG A 10 -8.97 1.23 10.52
C ARG A 10 -9.23 1.33 12.01
N VAL A 11 -8.18 1.64 12.76
CA VAL A 11 -8.24 1.91 14.20
C VAL A 11 -9.15 3.09 14.54
N ASP A 12 -9.29 4.04 13.61
CA ASP A 12 -10.19 5.19 13.69
C ASP A 12 -11.68 4.83 13.42
N GLY A 13 -11.98 3.58 13.06
CA GLY A 13 -13.34 3.12 12.76
C GLY A 13 -13.78 3.30 11.31
N SER A 14 -13.00 4.02 10.50
CA SER A 14 -13.21 4.17 9.06
C SER A 14 -12.95 2.86 8.30
N TYR A 15 -13.74 2.61 7.25
CA TYR A 15 -13.55 1.49 6.33
C TYR A 15 -12.92 1.98 5.03
N VAL A 16 -11.84 1.33 4.61
CA VAL A 16 -11.26 1.56 3.29
C VAL A 16 -11.45 0.34 2.42
N LYS A 17 -11.89 0.57 1.19
CA LYS A 17 -12.07 -0.46 0.17
C LYS A 17 -11.55 0.09 -1.15
N PHE A 18 -10.75 -0.70 -1.84
CA PHE A 18 -10.34 -0.41 -3.21
C PHE A 18 -11.23 -1.16 -4.19
N ASP A 19 -11.33 -0.65 -5.41
CA ASP A 19 -12.10 -1.33 -6.46
C ASP A 19 -11.42 -2.65 -6.91
N SER A 20 -10.08 -2.61 -6.97
CA SER A 20 -9.23 -3.69 -7.50
C SER A 20 -8.09 -4.06 -6.54
N ASN A 21 -7.69 -5.34 -6.58
CA ASN A 21 -6.55 -5.86 -5.82
C ASN A 21 -5.25 -5.53 -6.55
N ALA A 22 -4.23 -5.09 -5.80
CA ALA A 22 -2.90 -4.88 -6.35
C ALA A 22 -1.80 -5.21 -5.33
N ALA A 23 -0.66 -5.67 -5.81
CA ALA A 23 0.52 -5.97 -5.02
C ALA A 23 1.77 -5.40 -5.68
N VAL A 24 2.80 -5.17 -4.86
CA VAL A 24 4.12 -4.71 -5.30
C VAL A 24 5.12 -5.79 -4.92
N MET A 25 6.04 -6.08 -5.83
CA MET A 25 7.11 -7.03 -5.61
C MET A 25 8.24 -6.36 -4.82
N ILE A 26 8.65 -7.01 -3.75
CA ILE A 26 9.73 -6.59 -2.87
C ILE A 26 10.83 -7.64 -2.90
N ASP A 27 12.06 -7.19 -2.71
CA ASP A 27 13.22 -8.04 -2.49
C ASP A 27 13.26 -8.55 -1.03
N GLY A 28 14.13 -9.52 -0.73
CA GLY A 28 14.32 -10.08 0.62
C GLY A 28 14.74 -9.05 1.66
N GLU A 29 15.33 -7.93 1.23
CA GLU A 29 15.65 -6.78 2.09
C GLU A 29 14.49 -5.77 2.25
N GLY A 30 13.30 -6.07 1.71
CA GLY A 30 12.12 -5.22 1.80
C GLY A 30 12.14 -4.00 0.85
N ASN A 31 13.07 -3.99 -0.10
CA ASN A 31 13.17 -2.94 -1.11
C ASN A 31 12.23 -3.23 -2.29
N PRO A 32 11.47 -2.24 -2.80
CA PRO A 32 10.68 -2.44 -4.00
C PRO A 32 11.61 -2.65 -5.20
N ILE A 33 11.33 -3.66 -6.02
CA ILE A 33 12.09 -3.94 -7.25
C ILE A 33 11.75 -2.89 -8.33
N GLY A 34 10.57 -2.27 -8.22
CA GLY A 34 10.09 -1.26 -9.16
C GLY A 34 10.48 0.18 -8.80
N THR A 35 10.60 1.03 -9.82
CA THR A 35 10.97 2.44 -9.71
C THR A 35 9.79 3.36 -9.38
N ARG A 36 8.55 2.94 -9.63
CA ARG A 36 7.34 3.74 -9.40
C ARG A 36 6.11 2.88 -9.14
N ILE A 37 5.20 3.36 -8.29
CA ILE A 37 3.94 2.68 -7.97
C ILE A 37 2.79 3.54 -8.46
N PHE A 38 1.93 2.95 -9.29
CA PHE A 38 0.76 3.61 -9.83
C PHE A 38 -0.49 3.29 -9.03
N GLY A 39 -1.27 4.33 -8.73
CA GLY A 39 -2.51 4.25 -7.98
C GLY A 39 -2.36 4.49 -6.48
N ALA A 40 -3.50 4.59 -5.81
CA ALA A 40 -3.56 4.82 -4.37
C ALA A 40 -2.99 3.63 -3.59
N VAL A 41 -2.16 3.93 -2.59
CA VAL A 41 -1.63 2.96 -1.62
C VAL A 41 -2.31 3.16 -0.27
N ALA A 42 -2.57 2.05 0.42
CA ALA A 42 -3.06 2.11 1.80
C ALA A 42 -1.98 2.67 2.74
N ARG A 43 -2.37 3.61 3.60
CA ARG A 43 -1.51 4.22 4.63
C ARG A 43 -0.89 3.20 5.60
N GLU A 44 -1.51 2.03 5.77
CA GLU A 44 -1.03 0.92 6.60
C GLU A 44 0.35 0.40 6.21
N LEU A 45 0.79 0.61 4.96
CA LEU A 45 2.14 0.24 4.52
C LEU A 45 3.23 0.99 5.29
N ARG A 46 2.91 2.18 5.84
CA ARG A 46 3.83 2.95 6.69
C ARG A 46 4.09 2.25 8.03
N GLU A 47 3.08 1.63 8.61
CA GLU A 47 3.18 0.91 9.89
C GLU A 47 3.96 -0.40 9.74
N LYS A 48 3.92 -1.00 8.54
CA LYS A 48 4.63 -2.23 8.22
C LYS A 48 6.07 -2.02 7.71
N ASN A 49 6.67 -0.86 7.96
CA ASN A 49 8.04 -0.49 7.54
C ASN A 49 8.29 -0.39 6.03
N PHE A 50 7.25 -0.35 5.19
CA PHE A 50 7.40 -0.16 3.74
C PHE A 50 7.48 1.32 3.34
N MET A 51 8.33 2.09 4.03
CA MET A 51 8.42 3.54 3.85
C MET A 51 8.79 3.94 2.41
N LYS A 52 9.71 3.19 1.78
CA LYS A 52 10.11 3.40 0.38
C LYS A 52 8.93 3.25 -0.60
N ILE A 53 8.01 2.33 -0.33
CA ILE A 53 6.82 2.10 -1.16
C ILE A 53 5.86 3.29 -1.05
N VAL A 54 5.67 3.82 0.17
CA VAL A 54 4.82 4.99 0.40
C VAL A 54 5.41 6.25 -0.25
N SER A 55 6.73 6.43 -0.18
CA SER A 55 7.41 7.58 -0.83
C SER A 55 7.39 7.54 -2.36
N LEU A 56 7.34 6.35 -2.96
CA LEU A 56 7.32 6.17 -4.42
C LEU A 56 5.90 6.17 -5.01
N ALA A 57 4.88 6.15 -4.16
CA ALA A 57 3.49 6.11 -4.61
C ALA A 57 2.95 7.52 -4.89
N SER A 58 2.05 7.62 -5.88
CA SER A 58 1.46 8.91 -6.28
C SER A 58 0.42 9.44 -5.29
N GLU A 59 -0.26 8.56 -4.54
CA GLU A 59 -1.33 8.96 -3.62
C GLU A 59 -1.46 7.97 -2.46
N VAL A 60 -1.68 8.48 -1.25
CA VAL A 60 -1.82 7.68 -0.02
C VAL A 60 -3.23 7.87 0.54
N VAL A 61 -3.95 6.76 0.73
CA VAL A 61 -5.32 6.73 1.27
C VAL A 61 -5.34 6.04 2.62
#